data_AF-A0A7K2VCW0-F1
#
_entry.id   AF-A0A7K2VCW0-F1
#
_cell.length_a   1.000
_cell.length_b   1.000
_cell.length_c   1.000
_cell.angle_alpha   90.00
_cell.angle_beta   90.00
_cell.angle_gamma   90.00
#
_symmetry.space_group_name_H-M   'P 1'
#
loop_
_entity.id
_entity.type
_entity.pdbx_description
1 polymer ?
#
loop_
_entity_poly.entity_id
_entity_poly.type
_entity_poly.pdbx_seq_one_letter_code
_entity_poly.pdbx_strand_id
1 'polypeptide(L)'
;DDTESLGGRARAVLGAGPRGPVTADLVADGPHLLVEGPPGSGRTELLRAVVASLAAAERPDRLGMVLIDGRDGVGTAAGVGEGLRSCTDIPHVTTHLIANDPVRMREFAQSLSAELKRRAELVGLTDFAHWHTAHEVSGRMVAQRGPGGRGPGNGDLEGPPSSTLR
;
A
#
# COMPACT_ATOMS: atom_id res chain seq x y z
N ASP A 1 -8.22 -11.96 -15.27
CA ASP A 1 -7.43 -11.32 -14.22
C ASP A 1 -6.39 -10.49 -14.92
N ASP A 2 -6.56 -9.16 -14.96
CA ASP A 2 -5.76 -8.31 -15.82
C ASP A 2 -4.51 -7.87 -15.06
N THR A 3 -3.48 -8.71 -15.15
CA THR A 3 -2.26 -8.51 -14.39
C THR A 3 -1.48 -7.26 -14.82
N GLU A 4 -1.89 -6.67 -15.94
CA GLU A 4 -1.29 -5.48 -16.55
C GLU A 4 -1.98 -4.17 -16.15
N SER A 5 -2.95 -4.17 -15.22
CA SER A 5 -3.53 -2.91 -14.69
C SER A 5 -2.41 -2.00 -14.16
N LEU A 6 -2.14 -0.94 -14.90
CA LEU A 6 -0.97 -0.09 -14.73
C LEU A 6 -1.10 0.86 -13.53
N GLY A 7 -2.31 1.09 -12.99
CA GLY A 7 -2.58 2.05 -11.90
C GLY A 7 -2.40 1.51 -10.47
N GLY A 8 -1.88 0.29 -10.31
CA GLY A 8 -1.87 -0.42 -9.03
C GLY A 8 -3.17 -1.22 -8.81
N ARG A 9 -3.10 -2.30 -8.01
CA ARG A 9 -4.27 -3.14 -7.73
C ARG A 9 -4.81 -2.84 -6.34
N ALA A 10 -6.11 -2.55 -6.27
CA ALA A 10 -6.83 -2.39 -5.00
C ALA A 10 -8.04 -3.32 -4.94
N ARG A 11 -7.82 -4.61 -5.25
CA ARG A 11 -8.83 -5.65 -5.15
C ARG A 11 -8.76 -6.34 -3.80
N ALA A 12 -9.87 -6.35 -3.09
CA ALA A 12 -10.03 -7.06 -1.82
C ALA A 12 -10.98 -8.26 -1.97
N VAL A 13 -10.60 -9.41 -1.42
CA VAL A 13 -11.47 -10.57 -1.23
C VAL A 13 -12.24 -10.37 0.07
N LEU A 14 -13.56 -10.25 -0.03
CA LEU A 14 -14.46 -10.03 1.09
C LEU A 14 -14.92 -11.34 1.76
N GLY A 15 -14.88 -12.44 1.01
CA GLY A 15 -15.29 -13.76 1.49
C GLY A 15 -15.55 -14.74 0.35
N ALA A 16 -16.33 -15.78 0.64
CA ALA A 16 -16.74 -16.78 -0.34
C ALA A 16 -18.27 -16.76 -0.50
N GLY A 17 -18.73 -16.87 -1.75
CA GLY A 17 -20.13 -17.02 -2.11
C GLY A 17 -20.38 -18.29 -2.93
N PRO A 18 -21.63 -18.60 -3.28
CA PRO A 18 -21.99 -19.83 -4.02
C PRO A 18 -21.32 -19.96 -5.40
N ARG A 19 -20.76 -18.88 -5.94
CA ARG A 19 -20.12 -18.81 -7.26
C ARG A 19 -18.61 -18.57 -7.18
N GLY A 20 -18.01 -18.77 -6.00
CA GLY A 20 -16.59 -18.50 -5.75
C GLY A 20 -16.36 -17.25 -4.89
N PRO A 21 -15.15 -16.68 -4.90
CA PRO A 21 -14.79 -15.54 -4.07
C PRO A 21 -15.69 -14.32 -4.33
N VAL A 22 -16.07 -13.62 -3.26
CA VAL A 22 -16.72 -12.30 -3.33
C VAL A 22 -15.61 -11.27 -3.23
N THR A 23 -15.50 -10.39 -4.22
CA THR A 23 -14.43 -9.39 -4.30
C THR A 23 -14.99 -7.99 -4.50
N ALA A 24 -14.26 -6.99 -4.03
CA ALA A 24 -14.45 -5.58 -4.38
C ALA A 24 -13.19 -5.04 -5.05
N ASP A 25 -13.33 -4.35 -6.18
CA ASP A 25 -12.24 -3.74 -6.92
C ASP A 25 -12.31 -2.22 -6.79
N LEU A 26 -11.52 -1.63 -5.90
CA LEU A 26 -11.63 -0.19 -5.58
C LEU A 26 -11.16 0.73 -6.72
N VAL A 27 -10.52 0.16 -7.75
CA VAL A 27 -10.15 0.91 -8.96
C VAL A 27 -11.30 0.83 -9.98
N ALA A 28 -11.86 -0.35 -10.20
CA ALA A 28 -12.90 -0.56 -11.22
C ALA A 28 -14.32 -0.18 -10.76
N ASP A 29 -14.67 -0.50 -9.51
CA ASP A 29 -16.01 -0.32 -8.96
C ASP A 29 -16.21 1.06 -8.32
N GLY A 30 -15.11 1.77 -8.05
CA GLY A 30 -15.06 3.06 -7.37
C GLY A 30 -14.30 3.00 -6.04
N PRO A 31 -13.79 4.15 -5.56
CA PRO A 31 -12.75 4.19 -4.52
C PRO A 31 -13.26 3.92 -3.10
N HIS A 32 -14.53 3.54 -2.93
CA HIS A 32 -15.20 3.50 -1.63
C HIS A 32 -15.90 2.18 -1.39
N LEU A 33 -15.59 1.57 -0.25
CA LEU A 33 -16.28 0.40 0.29
C LEU A 33 -16.99 0.80 1.59
N LEU A 34 -18.31 0.61 1.64
CA LEU A 34 -19.12 0.81 2.84
C LEU A 34 -19.46 -0.54 3.46
N VAL A 35 -19.17 -0.71 4.76
CA VAL A 35 -19.51 -1.90 5.53
C VAL A 35 -20.37 -1.51 6.72
N GLU A 36 -21.60 -2.04 6.75
CA GLU A 36 -22.56 -1.83 7.83
C GLU A 36 -22.94 -3.16 8.49
N GLY A 37 -23.30 -3.09 9.77
CA GLY A 37 -23.76 -4.25 10.54
C GLY A 37 -23.92 -3.93 12.01
N PRO A 38 -24.81 -4.64 12.73
CA PRO A 38 -25.02 -4.47 14.16
C PRO A 38 -23.78 -4.90 14.98
N PRO A 39 -23.70 -4.55 16.28
CA PRO A 39 -22.65 -5.06 17.16
C PRO A 39 -22.54 -6.60 17.09
N GLY A 40 -21.31 -7.12 17.01
CA GLY A 40 -21.05 -8.56 16.91
C GLY A 40 -21.20 -9.17 15.51
N SER A 41 -21.59 -8.40 14.49
CA SER A 41 -21.74 -8.88 13.10
C SER A 41 -20.44 -9.27 12.38
N GLY A 42 -19.28 -9.04 12.99
CA GLY A 42 -17.99 -9.31 12.37
C GLY A 42 -17.42 -8.16 11.52
N ARG A 43 -18.00 -6.95 11.55
CA ARG A 43 -17.49 -5.78 10.80
C ARG A 43 -15.98 -5.55 10.96
N THR A 44 -15.47 -5.59 12.19
CA THR A 44 -14.02 -5.42 12.44
C THR A 44 -13.20 -6.54 11.80
N GLU A 45 -13.72 -7.77 11.82
CA GLU A 45 -13.02 -8.91 11.21
C GLU A 45 -13.01 -8.83 9.69
N LEU A 46 -14.13 -8.39 9.08
CA LEU A 46 -14.17 -8.10 7.66
C LEU A 46 -13.17 -7.01 7.27
N LEU A 47 -13.06 -5.93 8.05
CA LEU A 47 -12.07 -4.87 7.78
C LEU A 47 -10.62 -5.39 7.90
N ARG A 48 -10.31 -6.25 8.88
CA ARG A 48 -9.00 -6.90 8.98
C ARG A 48 -8.72 -7.79 7.77
N ALA A 49 -9.71 -8.56 7.32
CA ALA A 49 -9.61 -9.38 6.12
C ALA A 49 -9.38 -8.53 4.86
N VAL A 50 -10.04 -7.38 4.74
CA VAL A 50 -9.79 -6.40 3.66
C VAL A 50 -8.36 -5.89 3.68
N VAL A 51 -7.85 -5.48 4.85
CA VAL A 51 -6.45 -5.02 5.00
C VAL A 51 -5.47 -6.12 4.59
N ALA A 52 -5.67 -7.34 5.07
CA ALA A 52 -4.82 -8.49 4.72
C ALA A 52 -4.90 -8.81 3.22
N SER A 53 -6.10 -8.78 2.63
CA SER A 53 -6.29 -9.06 1.20
C SER A 53 -5.62 -8.00 0.32
N LEU A 54 -5.73 -6.73 0.67
CA LEU A 54 -5.09 -5.64 -0.08
C LEU A 54 -3.57 -5.72 0.04
N ALA A 55 -3.04 -5.98 1.23
CA ALA A 55 -1.60 -6.19 1.46
C ALA A 55 -1.04 -7.40 0.70
N ALA A 56 -1.85 -8.46 0.53
CA ALA A 56 -1.46 -9.62 -0.27
C ALA A 56 -1.53 -9.36 -1.78
N ALA A 57 -2.38 -8.43 -2.22
CA ALA A 57 -2.60 -8.13 -3.63
C ALA A 57 -1.61 -7.11 -4.22
N GLU A 58 -0.96 -6.29 -3.40
CA GLU A 58 -0.10 -5.20 -3.84
C GLU A 58 1.13 -5.06 -2.93
N ARG A 59 2.22 -4.48 -3.42
CA ARG A 59 3.45 -4.29 -2.63
C ARG A 59 3.39 -3.04 -1.75
N PRO A 60 4.11 -2.99 -0.60
CA PRO A 60 4.06 -1.85 0.33
C PRO A 60 4.65 -0.54 -0.24
N ASP A 61 5.47 -0.62 -1.29
CA ASP A 61 5.96 0.56 -2.03
C ASP A 61 4.94 1.12 -3.03
N ARG A 62 3.86 0.37 -3.31
CA ARG A 62 2.78 0.76 -4.25
C ARG A 62 1.43 0.97 -3.57
N LEU A 63 1.24 0.43 -2.36
CA LEU A 63 0.04 0.59 -1.54
C LEU A 63 0.41 0.94 -0.10
N GLY A 64 -0.08 2.08 0.38
CA GLY A 64 -0.04 2.48 1.78
C GLY A 64 -1.45 2.49 2.39
N MET A 65 -1.56 2.07 3.64
CA MET A 65 -2.81 2.02 4.39
C MET A 65 -2.70 2.82 5.69
N VAL A 66 -3.72 3.64 5.96
CA VAL A 66 -3.91 4.32 7.25
C VAL A 66 -5.15 3.74 7.90
N LEU A 67 -5.00 3.28 9.14
CA LEU A 67 -6.07 2.65 9.91
C LEU A 67 -6.61 3.64 10.94
N ILE A 68 -7.93 3.80 10.99
CA ILE A 68 -8.60 4.69 11.94
C ILE A 68 -9.65 3.88 12.70
N ASP A 69 -9.42 3.66 13.99
CA ASP A 69 -10.38 2.97 14.86
C ASP A 69 -11.36 3.98 15.48
N GLY A 70 -12.66 3.77 15.24
CA GLY A 70 -13.74 4.58 15.80
C GLY A 70 -14.10 4.25 17.25
N ARG A 71 -13.37 3.37 17.94
CA ARG A 71 -13.78 2.92 19.28
C ARG A 71 -13.31 3.89 20.36
N ASP A 72 -14.30 4.41 21.08
CA ASP A 72 -14.12 4.91 22.45
C ASP A 72 -13.79 3.74 23.37
N GLY A 73 -12.72 3.85 24.15
CA GLY A 73 -12.29 2.85 25.14
C GLY A 73 -13.24 2.68 26.33
N VAL A 74 -14.53 3.04 26.22
CA VAL A 74 -15.47 3.07 27.35
C VAL A 74 -16.77 2.35 26.98
N GLY A 75 -16.91 1.12 27.48
CA GLY A 75 -18.22 0.65 27.96
C GLY A 75 -19.16 -0.08 27.00
N THR A 76 -18.71 -1.06 26.23
CA THR A 76 -19.63 -2.14 25.80
C THR A 76 -19.09 -3.49 26.27
N ALA A 77 -20.00 -4.35 26.77
CA ALA A 77 -19.71 -5.64 27.39
C ALA A 77 -19.04 -6.69 26.46
N ALA A 78 -18.66 -6.29 25.24
CA ALA A 78 -18.04 -7.11 24.22
C ALA A 78 -16.52 -6.88 24.16
N GLY A 79 -15.84 -6.91 25.32
CA GLY A 79 -14.38 -6.99 25.43
C GLY A 79 -13.57 -5.82 24.86
N VAL A 80 -12.36 -5.64 25.40
CA VAL A 80 -11.34 -4.77 24.79
C VAL A 80 -10.74 -5.52 23.59
N GLY A 81 -11.50 -5.66 22.49
CA GLY A 81 -10.97 -6.26 21.28
C GLY A 81 -9.93 -5.35 20.64
N GLU A 82 -8.83 -5.89 20.12
CA GLU A 82 -7.72 -5.12 19.54
C GLU A 82 -8.09 -4.20 18.35
N GLY A 83 -9.32 -4.25 17.83
CA GLY A 83 -9.75 -3.38 16.75
C GLY A 83 -8.90 -3.60 15.50
N LEU A 84 -8.49 -2.55 14.82
CA LEU A 84 -7.56 -2.64 13.69
C LEU A 84 -6.09 -2.70 14.13
N ARG A 85 -5.81 -2.62 15.44
CA ARG A 85 -4.45 -2.61 15.99
C ARG A 85 -3.67 -3.90 15.70
N SER A 86 -4.37 -5.02 15.52
CA SER A 86 -3.77 -6.29 15.10
C SER A 86 -3.14 -6.25 13.70
N CYS A 87 -3.46 -5.23 12.90
CA CYS A 87 -2.92 -5.05 11.55
C CYS A 87 -1.68 -4.15 11.50
N THR A 88 -1.21 -3.60 12.63
CA THR A 88 -0.09 -2.62 12.62
C THR A 88 1.25 -3.22 12.23
N ASP A 89 1.40 -4.54 12.33
CA ASP A 89 2.64 -5.24 11.93
C ASP A 89 2.73 -5.48 10.41
N ILE A 90 1.69 -5.11 9.66
CA ILE A 90 1.66 -5.24 8.20
C ILE A 90 2.50 -4.10 7.57
N PRO A 91 3.47 -4.38 6.68
CA PRO A 91 4.38 -3.36 6.13
C PRO A 91 3.70 -2.19 5.39
N HIS A 92 2.50 -2.42 4.86
CA HIS A 92 1.70 -1.40 4.17
C HIS A 92 1.04 -0.40 5.13
N VAL A 93 0.88 -0.76 6.40
CA VAL A 93 0.20 0.07 7.39
C VAL A 93 1.18 1.11 7.93
N THR A 94 1.00 2.36 7.52
CA THR A 94 1.93 3.44 7.87
C THR A 94 1.49 4.22 9.11
N THR A 95 0.21 4.17 9.46
CA THR A 95 -0.35 4.96 10.56
C THR A 95 -1.59 4.26 11.13
N HIS A 96 -1.69 4.25 12.46
CA HIS A 96 -2.89 3.82 13.20
C HIS A 96 -3.35 4.98 14.11
N LEU A 97 -4.63 5.34 14.00
CA LEU A 97 -5.25 6.43 14.75
C LEU A 97 -6.48 5.92 15.50
N ILE A 98 -6.77 6.56 16.63
CA ILE A 98 -8.04 6.42 17.32
C ILE A 98 -8.86 7.70 17.08
N ALA A 99 -10.12 7.55 16.68
CA ALA A 99 -10.95 8.67 16.27
C ALA A 99 -11.23 9.69 17.40
N ASN A 100 -11.06 9.29 18.66
CA ASN A 100 -11.30 10.13 19.83
C ASN A 100 -10.08 10.98 20.26
N ASP A 101 -9.00 10.97 19.49
CA ASP A 101 -7.87 11.90 19.66
C ASP A 101 -8.00 13.08 18.68
N PRO A 102 -8.61 14.21 19.09
CA PRO A 102 -8.90 15.32 18.20
C PRO A 102 -7.64 16.06 17.73
N VAL A 103 -6.55 15.99 18.49
CA VAL A 103 -5.28 16.63 18.12
C VAL A 103 -4.63 15.83 17.00
N ARG A 104 -4.46 14.51 17.19
CA ARG A 104 -3.90 13.63 16.16
C ARG A 104 -4.74 13.59 14.90
N MET A 105 -6.07 13.58 15.04
CA MET A 105 -6.97 13.60 13.87
C MET A 105 -6.81 14.88 13.06
N ARG A 106 -6.61 16.03 13.72
CA ARG A 106 -6.37 17.31 13.05
C ARG A 106 -5.03 17.33 12.33
N GLU A 107 -3.96 16.88 12.98
CA GLU A 107 -2.63 16.78 12.38
C GLU A 107 -2.64 15.85 11.17
N PHE A 108 -3.31 14.70 11.28
CA PHE A 108 -3.50 13.78 10.17
C PHE A 108 -4.27 14.42 9.01
N ALA A 109 -5.37 15.09 9.28
CA ALA A 109 -6.17 15.76 8.24
C ALA A 109 -5.37 16.85 7.51
N GLN A 110 -4.52 17.60 8.24
CA GLN A 110 -3.62 18.60 7.65
C GLN A 110 -2.56 17.96 6.77
N SER A 111 -1.92 16.88 7.25
CA SER A 111 -0.92 16.12 6.47
C SER A 111 -1.53 15.50 5.21
N LEU A 112 -2.70 14.88 5.33
CA LEU A 112 -3.43 14.30 4.20
C LEU A 112 -3.80 15.37 3.16
N SER A 113 -4.28 16.53 3.61
CA SER A 113 -4.63 17.64 2.71
C SER A 113 -3.40 18.17 1.95
N ALA A 114 -2.27 18.31 2.64
CA ALA A 114 -1.00 18.71 2.02
C ALA A 114 -0.52 17.67 0.99
N GLU A 115 -0.63 16.39 1.30
CA GLU A 115 -0.25 15.30 0.40
C GLU A 115 -1.16 15.22 -0.84
N LEU A 116 -2.48 15.37 -0.65
CA LEU A 116 -3.42 15.43 -1.77
C LEU A 116 -3.13 16.62 -2.69
N LYS A 117 -2.81 17.80 -2.12
CA LYS A 117 -2.39 18.98 -2.89
C LYS A 117 -1.11 18.71 -3.68
N ARG A 118 -0.08 18.14 -3.03
CA ARG A 118 1.19 17.76 -3.69
C ARG A 118 0.96 16.79 -4.85
N ARG A 119 0.11 15.78 -4.67
CA ARG A 119 -0.24 14.82 -5.72
C ARG A 119 -0.99 15.47 -6.88
N ALA A 120 -1.94 16.36 -6.59
CA ALA A 120 -2.65 17.11 -7.62
C ALA A 120 -1.70 17.98 -8.46
N GLU A 121 -0.72 18.63 -7.83
CA GLU A 121 0.32 19.40 -8.51
C GLU A 121 1.24 18.52 -9.38
N LEU A 122 1.57 17.30 -8.93
CA LEU A 122 2.40 16.35 -9.68
C LEU A 122 1.69 15.72 -10.89
N VAL A 123 0.41 15.37 -10.71
CA VAL A 123 -0.41 14.74 -11.76
C VAL A 123 -0.86 15.79 -12.78
N GLY A 124 -1.04 17.03 -12.34
CA GLY A 124 -1.41 18.16 -13.19
C GLY A 124 -2.81 18.00 -13.78
N LEU A 125 -2.93 18.17 -15.10
CA LEU A 125 -4.19 18.05 -15.83
C LEU A 125 -4.43 16.64 -16.39
N THR A 126 -3.50 15.71 -16.19
CA THR A 126 -3.60 14.34 -16.69
C THR A 126 -4.37 13.49 -15.69
N ASP A 127 -5.07 12.43 -16.11
CA ASP A 127 -5.55 11.45 -15.14
C ASP A 127 -4.40 10.62 -14.56
N PHE A 128 -4.64 10.02 -13.39
CA PHE A 128 -3.64 9.25 -12.67
C PHE A 128 -3.15 8.03 -13.45
N ALA A 129 -4.02 7.34 -14.19
CA ALA A 129 -3.64 6.12 -14.91
C ALA A 129 -2.65 6.43 -16.04
N HIS A 130 -2.90 7.49 -16.80
CA HIS A 130 -1.98 7.98 -17.83
C HIS A 130 -0.69 8.52 -17.22
N TRP A 131 -0.77 9.34 -16.15
CA TRP A 131 0.42 9.85 -15.45
C TRP A 131 1.29 8.70 -14.94
N HIS A 132 0.69 7.71 -14.29
CA HIS A 132 1.40 6.57 -13.70
C HIS A 132 2.06 5.70 -14.77
N THR A 133 1.37 5.46 -15.89
CA THR A 133 1.93 4.72 -17.03
C THR A 133 3.20 5.38 -17.58
N ALA A 134 3.16 6.71 -17.79
CA ALA A 134 4.32 7.45 -18.29
C ALA A 134 5.52 7.39 -17.32
N HIS A 135 5.26 7.41 -16.01
CA HIS A 135 6.31 7.43 -14.99
C HIS A 135 6.83 6.03 -14.61
N GLU A 136 6.02 4.97 -14.67
CA GLU A 136 6.50 3.59 -14.50
C GLU A 136 7.47 3.17 -15.62
N VAL A 137 7.18 3.55 -16.87
CA VAL A 137 8.07 3.29 -18.01
C VAL A 137 9.41 4.01 -17.83
N SER A 138 9.38 5.26 -17.34
CA SER A 138 10.59 6.01 -17.02
C SER A 138 11.38 5.39 -15.86
N GLY A 139 10.71 4.80 -14.87
CA GLY A 139 11.36 4.12 -13.73
C GLY A 139 11.97 2.77 -14.10
N ARG A 140 11.41 2.07 -15.10
CA ARG A 140 11.99 0.84 -15.66
C ARG A 140 13.15 1.11 -16.63
N MET A 141 13.25 2.31 -17.18
CA MET A 141 14.41 2.78 -17.94
C MET A 141 15.61 3.11 -17.03
N VAL A 142 15.96 2.20 -16.12
CA VAL A 142 17.34 2.14 -15.61
C VAL A 142 18.19 1.75 -16.81
N ALA A 143 19.06 2.67 -17.24
CA ALA A 143 19.97 2.45 -18.36
C ALA A 143 20.59 1.07 -18.23
N GLN A 144 20.30 0.21 -19.22
CA GLN A 144 20.99 -1.07 -19.37
C GLN A 144 22.47 -0.73 -19.32
N ARG A 145 23.17 -1.21 -18.28
CA ARG A 145 24.60 -0.94 -18.10
C ARG A 145 25.26 -1.45 -19.39
N GLY A 146 25.64 -0.52 -20.26
CA GLY A 146 26.16 -0.86 -21.59
C GLY A 146 27.31 -1.84 -21.41
N PRO A 147 27.43 -2.88 -22.27
CA PRO A 147 28.55 -3.80 -22.17
C PRO A 147 29.83 -2.96 -22.27
N GLY A 148 30.62 -2.97 -21.20
CA GLY A 148 31.83 -2.16 -21.09
C GLY A 148 32.66 -2.30 -22.36
N GLY A 149 32.92 -1.15 -23.00
CA GLY A 149 33.68 -1.07 -24.23
C GLY A 149 35.00 -1.83 -24.07
N ARG A 150 35.17 -2.88 -24.87
CA ARG A 150 36.41 -3.63 -25.00
C ARG A 150 37.41 -2.73 -25.74
N GLY A 151 38.18 -1.95 -24.98
CA GLY A 151 39.39 -1.30 -25.49
C GLY A 151 40.42 -2.35 -25.91
N PRO A 152 41.22 -2.10 -26.97
CA PRO A 152 42.19 -3.07 -27.46
C PRO A 152 43.31 -3.23 -26.44
N GLY A 153 43.73 -4.48 -26.24
CA GLY A 153 44.63 -4.88 -25.18
C GLY A 153 46.04 -4.33 -25.31
N ASN A 154 46.71 -4.23 -24.15
CA ASN A 154 48.14 -4.41 -24.03
C ASN A 154 48.51 -4.70 -22.57
N GLY A 155 49.25 -5.80 -22.36
CA GLY A 155 50.16 -6.14 -21.23
C GLY A 155 49.60 -6.07 -19.80
N ASP A 156 49.48 -7.19 -19.09
CA ASP A 156 50.52 -8.02 -18.45
C ASP A 156 50.73 -7.68 -16.96
N LEU A 157 50.63 -8.77 -16.16
CA LEU A 157 51.32 -9.09 -14.91
C LEU A 157 50.83 -8.51 -13.56
N GLU A 158 50.81 -9.47 -12.62
CA GLU A 158 50.78 -9.38 -11.14
C GLU A 158 49.45 -9.09 -10.44
N GLY A 159 48.80 -10.17 -9.99
CA GLY A 159 47.83 -10.12 -8.89
C GLY A 159 48.54 -10.17 -7.53
N PRO A 160 48.24 -9.26 -6.59
CA PRO A 160 48.70 -9.41 -5.21
C PRO A 160 47.72 -10.25 -4.37
N PRO A 161 48.23 -10.92 -3.32
CA PRO A 161 47.53 -11.98 -2.62
C PRO A 161 46.41 -11.48 -1.69
N SER A 162 45.40 -12.34 -1.55
CA SER A 162 44.34 -12.26 -0.55
C SER A 162 44.90 -12.10 0.87
N SER A 163 44.41 -11.08 1.59
CA SER A 163 44.54 -10.99 3.04
C SER A 163 43.16 -10.77 3.67
N THR A 164 42.55 -11.86 4.13
CA THR A 164 41.49 -11.83 5.14
C THR A 164 42.09 -12.05 6.53
N LEU A 165 42.05 -11.01 7.37
CA LEU A 165 42.08 -11.04 8.85
C LEU A 165 41.45 -9.69 9.28
N ARG A 166 40.50 -9.57 10.20
CA ARG A 166 39.94 -10.42 11.27
C ARG A 166 38.45 -10.09 11.42
#